data_AF-A0A1I8I9V0-F1
#
_entry.id   AF-A0A1I8I9V0-F1
#
_cell.length_a   1.000
_cell.length_b   1.000
_cell.length_c   1.000
_cell.angle_alpha   90.00
_cell.angle_beta   90.00
_cell.angle_gamma   90.00
#
_symmetry.space_group_name_H-M   'P 1'
#
loop_
_entity.id
_entity.type
_entity.pdbx_description
1 polymer ?
#
loop_
_entity_poly.entity_id
_entity_poly.type
_entity_poly.pdbx_seq_one_letter_code
_entity_poly.pdbx_strand_id
1 'polypeptide(L)'
;MFAQANAQEWSDSHPRSVAIDRKILRFIVLDSQPFSVVEGEGFRDLLKEACPQYRLKSTRFYHDKLETLYEEIKLQVQDEIDRLRDFGFTCDLWSDGQLALMSFTIHSITPDFERKQLLLCVKPFTDAHTGLNISAVFSTTLGEWGIGLEQVSLLLRDGASNMKLAGELLKVPSAHCAAHKLNLVVKDSISGHRGLKTILDKARSIVGHFHHSVTAQANLKTLQLQLKLPTHSLVQDVDTRWNSTLAMLRRINEQEEAFSVYRTRHRPIEILTDNESDVSKKAVKLLEIFEVFTLEVSRETASISCILPMVKVSLEHLQQVDCFGITYLRDDLVKGLTQRFSDEKKSHHHIVATMLDPRFRLDFFDEEQRNFAKAELVKAMNEILRETSLPTVDGDTAIDEDLSDVSIETEPPVREVFYF
;
A
#
# COMPACT_ATOMS: atom_id res chain seq x y z
N MET A 1 52.59 -3.37 10.62
CA MET A 1 52.42 -2.47 11.79
C MET A 1 52.56 -1.05 11.27
N PHE A 2 51.50 -0.51 10.67
CA PHE A 2 51.46 0.89 10.25
C PHE A 2 51.04 1.70 11.47
N ALA A 3 51.90 2.59 11.91
CA ALA A 3 51.58 3.54 12.96
C ALA A 3 50.40 4.39 12.49
N GLN A 4 49.21 4.18 13.08
CA GLN A 4 48.15 5.18 13.03
C GLN A 4 48.71 6.42 13.72
N ALA A 5 49.06 7.43 12.93
CA ALA A 5 49.26 8.76 13.47
C ALA A 5 47.98 9.11 14.25
N ASN A 6 48.13 9.46 15.54
CA ASN A 6 47.05 9.99 16.36
C ASN A 6 46.52 11.27 15.73
N ALA A 7 45.63 11.13 14.75
CA ALA A 7 44.89 12.24 14.22
C ALA A 7 43.96 12.71 15.33
N GLN A 8 44.18 13.94 15.78
CA GLN A 8 43.41 14.56 16.85
C GLN A 8 41.91 14.46 16.54
N GLU A 9 41.12 14.03 17.52
CA GLU A 9 39.67 13.98 17.39
C GLU A 9 39.14 15.36 16.98
N TRP A 10 38.21 15.37 16.03
CA TRP A 10 37.53 16.58 15.64
C TRP A 10 36.64 17.09 16.76
N SER A 11 36.59 18.41 16.93
CA SER A 11 35.60 19.03 17.82
C SER A 11 34.18 18.79 17.33
N ASP A 12 33.21 18.95 18.22
CA ASP A 12 31.79 18.81 17.92
C ASP A 12 31.30 19.84 16.88
N SER A 13 31.94 21.01 16.86
CA SER A 13 31.68 22.09 15.88
C SER A 13 32.43 21.92 14.56
N HIS A 14 33.31 20.92 14.44
CA HIS A 14 34.08 20.71 13.21
C HIS A 14 33.13 20.36 12.05
N PRO A 15 33.27 20.97 10.86
CA PRO A 15 32.33 20.77 9.75
C PRO A 15 32.12 19.29 9.37
N ARG A 16 33.17 18.47 9.44
CA ARG A 16 33.06 17.03 9.17
C ARG A 16 32.29 16.29 10.26
N SER A 17 32.43 16.67 11.53
CA SER A 17 31.67 16.06 12.64
C SER A 17 30.18 16.34 12.46
N VAL A 18 29.81 17.60 12.20
CA VAL A 18 28.42 18.00 11.96
C VAL A 18 27.82 17.28 10.75
N ALA A 19 28.59 17.14 9.66
CA ALA A 19 28.16 16.42 8.47
C ALA A 19 27.91 14.92 8.76
N ILE A 20 28.80 14.27 9.52
CA ILE A 20 28.65 12.87 9.93
C ILE A 20 27.46 12.71 10.87
N ASP A 21 27.29 13.59 11.86
CA ASP A 21 26.13 13.59 12.77
C ASP A 21 24.81 13.62 11.97
N ARG A 22 24.74 14.50 10.98
CA ARG A 22 23.58 14.61 10.08
C ARG A 22 23.36 13.34 9.25
N LYS A 23 24.42 12.72 8.73
CA LYS A 23 24.31 11.47 7.96
C LYS A 23 23.89 10.29 8.82
N ILE A 24 24.37 10.20 10.06
CA ILE A 24 23.95 9.17 11.03
C ILE A 24 22.48 9.35 11.39
N LEU A 25 22.03 10.58 11.66
CA LEU A 25 20.61 10.82 11.93
C LEU A 25 19.73 10.45 10.72
N ARG A 26 20.17 10.79 9.51
CA ARG A 26 19.47 10.38 8.28
C ARG A 26 19.45 8.86 8.11
N PHE A 27 20.55 8.17 8.39
CA PHE A 27 20.59 6.70 8.39
C PHE A 27 19.57 6.11 9.38
N ILE A 28 19.52 6.65 10.60
CA ILE A 28 18.54 6.21 11.61
C ILE A 28 17.11 6.33 11.08
N VAL A 29 16.77 7.47 10.48
CA VAL A 29 15.42 7.75 9.97
C VAL A 29 15.09 6.93 8.71
N LEU A 30 15.93 7.02 7.68
CA LEU A 30 15.68 6.39 6.38
C LEU A 30 15.64 4.86 6.48
N ASP A 31 16.50 4.29 7.32
CA ASP A 31 16.61 2.83 7.43
C ASP A 31 15.75 2.28 8.56
N SER A 32 14.95 3.13 9.22
CA SER A 32 14.07 2.79 10.34
C SER A 32 14.82 2.09 11.49
N GLN A 33 16.02 2.57 11.81
CA GLN A 33 16.82 2.02 12.90
C GLN A 33 16.38 2.61 14.25
N PRO A 34 16.51 1.86 15.36
CA PRO A 34 16.37 2.45 16.67
C PRO A 34 17.54 3.43 16.92
N PHE A 35 17.28 4.54 17.65
CA PHE A 35 18.35 5.47 18.01
C PHE A 35 19.48 4.84 18.85
N SER A 36 19.24 3.68 19.48
CA SER A 36 20.25 2.90 20.19
C SER A 36 21.27 2.21 19.26
N VAL A 37 21.08 2.25 17.93
CA VAL A 37 22.06 1.68 16.98
C VAL A 37 23.46 2.26 17.15
N VAL A 38 23.56 3.52 17.57
CA VAL A 38 24.84 4.22 17.84
C VAL A 38 25.58 3.69 19.08
N GLU A 39 24.90 2.91 19.92
CA GLU A 39 25.48 2.25 21.08
C GLU A 39 25.98 0.83 20.75
N GLY A 40 25.58 0.27 19.60
CA GLY A 40 25.97 -1.06 19.17
C GLY A 40 27.47 -1.18 18.88
N GLU A 41 28.10 -2.23 19.41
CA GLU A 41 29.54 -2.47 19.29
C GLU A 41 30.01 -2.49 17.82
N GLY A 42 29.32 -3.24 16.96
CA GLY A 42 29.67 -3.33 15.53
C GLY A 42 29.57 -2.00 14.78
N PHE A 43 28.58 -1.16 15.09
CA PHE A 43 28.44 0.16 14.46
C PHE A 43 29.56 1.11 14.90
N ARG A 44 29.93 1.06 16.19
CA ARG A 44 31.03 1.87 16.74
C ARG A 44 32.37 1.45 16.16
N ASP A 45 32.62 0.16 16.04
CA ASP A 45 33.88 -0.35 15.49
C ASP A 45 34.02 -0.04 13.99
N LEU A 46 32.92 -0.13 13.23
CA LEU A 46 32.89 0.33 11.83
C LEU A 46 33.27 1.82 11.72
N LEU A 47 32.68 2.68 12.54
CA LEU A 47 32.98 4.12 12.50
C LEU A 47 34.40 4.46 12.94
N LYS A 48 34.95 3.74 13.92
CA LYS A 48 36.36 3.92 14.33
C LYS A 48 37.32 3.58 13.20
N GLU A 49 37.06 2.51 12.44
CA GLU A 49 37.90 2.13 11.31
C GLU A 49 37.73 3.11 10.13
N ALA A 50 36.48 3.46 9.80
CA ALA A 50 36.18 4.34 8.67
C ALA A 50 36.56 5.81 8.91
N CYS A 51 36.42 6.31 10.15
CA CYS A 51 36.66 7.71 10.49
C CYS A 51 37.12 7.86 11.97
N PRO A 52 38.38 7.52 12.29
CA PRO A 52 38.88 7.49 13.67
C PRO A 52 38.89 8.87 14.36
N GLN A 53 38.90 9.97 13.61
CA GLN A 53 38.85 11.33 14.16
C GLN A 53 37.44 11.75 14.61
N TYR A 54 36.40 11.02 14.21
CA TYR A 54 35.02 11.36 14.53
C TYR A 54 34.60 10.76 15.87
N ARG A 55 34.11 11.61 16.77
CA ARG A 55 33.56 11.20 18.06
C ARG A 55 32.04 11.05 17.98
N LEU A 56 31.60 9.79 17.92
CA LEU A 56 30.18 9.41 17.91
C LEU A 56 29.40 9.97 19.12
N LYS A 57 28.19 10.45 18.87
CA LYS A 57 27.32 11.06 19.88
C LYS A 57 26.40 10.04 20.56
N SER A 58 25.77 10.46 21.66
CA SER A 58 24.83 9.61 22.40
C SER A 58 23.51 9.48 21.66
N THR A 59 22.75 8.43 21.98
CA THR A 59 21.36 8.26 21.51
C THR A 59 20.50 9.50 21.77
N ARG A 60 20.64 10.12 22.96
CA ARG A 60 19.92 11.36 23.30
C ARG A 60 20.24 12.52 22.36
N PHE A 61 21.49 12.68 21.94
CA PHE A 61 21.87 13.74 21.00
C PHE A 61 21.10 13.60 19.67
N TYR A 62 21.03 12.40 19.11
CA TYR A 62 20.31 12.18 17.84
C TYR A 62 18.81 12.35 18.00
N HIS A 63 18.25 11.93 19.15
CA HIS A 63 16.85 12.19 19.48
C HIS A 63 16.56 13.70 19.53
N ASP A 64 17.38 14.47 20.26
CA ASP A 64 17.21 15.93 20.39
C ASP A 64 17.40 16.67 19.05
N LYS A 65 18.11 16.06 18.08
CA LYS A 65 18.30 16.61 16.72
C LYS A 65 17.18 16.24 15.74
N LEU A 66 16.28 15.33 16.10
CA LEU A 66 15.21 14.87 15.23
C LEU A 66 14.26 16.02 14.84
N GLU A 67 13.88 16.87 15.79
CA GLU A 67 12.97 17.99 15.55
C GLU A 67 13.54 19.00 14.55
N THR A 68 14.83 19.31 14.66
CA THR A 68 15.51 20.19 13.68
C THR A 68 15.50 19.58 12.28
N LEU A 69 15.81 18.28 12.16
CA LEU A 69 15.74 17.60 10.86
C LEU A 69 14.32 17.57 10.32
N TYR A 70 13.31 17.36 11.17
CA TYR A 70 11.91 17.39 10.77
C TYR A 70 11.52 18.74 10.19
N GLU A 71 11.79 19.85 10.87
CA GLU A 71 11.45 21.20 10.38
C GLU A 71 12.15 21.53 9.05
N GLU A 72 13.41 21.12 8.89
CA GLU A 72 14.12 21.28 7.62
C GLU A 72 13.45 20.50 6.47
N ILE A 73 13.06 19.24 6.69
CA ILE A 73 12.36 18.44 5.69
C ILE A 73 10.95 18.99 5.44
N LYS A 74 10.26 19.47 6.47
CA LYS A 74 8.95 20.09 6.35
C LYS A 74 8.98 21.31 5.44
N LEU A 75 10.00 22.16 5.57
CA LEU A 75 10.21 23.30 4.66
C LEU A 75 10.43 22.84 3.23
N GLN A 76 11.22 21.78 3.01
CA GLN A 76 11.42 21.21 1.66
C GLN A 76 10.10 20.68 1.05
N VAL A 77 9.28 20.01 1.86
CA VAL A 77 7.97 19.52 1.43
C VAL A 77 7.02 20.69 1.13
N GLN A 78 7.04 21.76 1.93
CA GLN A 78 6.25 22.97 1.67
C GLN A 78 6.66 23.62 0.35
N ASP A 79 7.97 23.76 0.11
CA ASP A 79 8.54 24.26 -1.14
C ASP A 79 8.12 23.42 -2.36
N GLU A 80 7.93 22.10 -2.19
CA GLU A 80 7.39 21.24 -3.25
C GLU A 80 5.89 21.48 -3.45
N ILE A 81 5.10 21.57 -2.37
CA ILE A 81 3.66 21.84 -2.41
C ILE A 81 3.35 23.15 -3.11
N ASP A 82 4.11 24.21 -2.82
CA ASP A 82 3.90 25.54 -3.39
C ASP A 82 4.08 25.58 -4.93
N ARG A 83 4.77 24.57 -5.51
CA ARG A 83 4.95 24.42 -6.97
C ARG A 83 3.87 23.58 -7.63
N LEU A 84 3.00 22.95 -6.85
CA LEU A 84 1.94 22.06 -7.31
C LEU A 84 0.59 22.79 -7.26
N ARG A 85 -0.36 22.35 -8.09
CA ARG A 85 -1.67 23.02 -8.22
C ARG A 85 -2.83 22.16 -7.75
N ASP A 86 -2.84 20.90 -8.19
CA ASP A 86 -3.92 19.94 -8.00
C ASP A 86 -3.45 18.75 -7.17
N PHE A 87 -4.25 18.36 -6.19
CA PHE A 87 -3.87 17.34 -5.22
C PHE A 87 -4.93 16.25 -5.10
N GLY A 88 -4.54 15.02 -5.41
CA GLY A 88 -5.20 13.82 -4.90
C GLY A 88 -4.73 13.55 -3.47
N PHE A 89 -5.62 13.11 -2.60
CA PHE A 89 -5.31 12.76 -1.23
C PHE A 89 -5.59 11.29 -0.98
N THR A 90 -4.72 10.61 -0.27
CA THR A 90 -5.03 9.35 0.38
C THR A 90 -5.04 9.56 1.88
N CYS A 91 -6.11 9.12 2.52
CA CYS A 91 -6.26 9.16 3.96
C CYS A 91 -6.49 7.77 4.51
N ASP A 92 -5.77 7.45 5.57
CA ASP A 92 -5.99 6.24 6.37
C ASP A 92 -6.13 6.62 7.85
N LEU A 93 -7.06 5.96 8.54
CA LEU A 93 -7.34 6.13 9.96
C LEU A 93 -7.46 4.74 10.58
N TRP A 94 -6.41 4.31 11.28
CA TRP A 94 -6.36 2.99 11.88
C TRP A 94 -6.11 3.09 13.39
N SER A 95 -6.44 2.02 14.10
CA SER A 95 -6.15 1.90 15.53
C SER A 95 -5.69 0.49 15.85
N ASP A 96 -4.72 0.38 16.77
CA ASP A 96 -4.26 -0.88 17.35
C ASP A 96 -4.91 -1.19 18.72
N GLY A 97 -5.89 -0.39 19.12
CA GLY A 97 -6.58 -0.48 20.42
C GLY A 97 -5.93 0.34 21.55
N GLN A 98 -4.68 0.78 21.40
CA GLN A 98 -4.00 1.69 22.34
C GLN A 98 -3.84 3.09 21.76
N LEU A 99 -3.57 3.17 20.46
CA LEU A 99 -3.38 4.39 19.71
C LEU A 99 -4.23 4.33 18.45
N ALA A 100 -4.83 5.47 18.10
CA ALA A 100 -5.37 5.69 16.77
C ALA A 100 -4.47 6.68 16.05
N LEU A 101 -4.15 6.40 14.79
CA LEU A 101 -3.31 7.22 13.95
C LEU A 101 -4.07 7.57 12.68
N MET A 102 -3.94 8.82 12.27
CA MET A 102 -4.46 9.31 11.00
C MET A 102 -3.29 9.79 10.15
N SER A 103 -3.26 9.38 8.88
CA SER A 103 -2.25 9.83 7.94
C SER A 103 -2.87 10.51 6.74
N PHE A 104 -2.21 11.56 6.25
CA PHE A 104 -2.53 12.22 4.99
C PHE A 104 -1.32 12.20 4.08
N THR A 105 -1.52 11.69 2.87
CA THR A 105 -0.52 11.73 1.80
C THR A 105 -1.15 12.42 0.60
N ILE A 106 -0.43 13.39 0.04
CA ILE A 106 -0.80 14.03 -1.22
C ILE A 106 -0.16 13.31 -2.40
N HIS A 107 -0.86 13.36 -3.51
CA HIS A 107 -0.49 12.83 -4.80
C HIS A 107 -0.72 13.93 -5.82
N SER A 108 0.30 14.27 -6.59
CA SER A 108 0.21 15.30 -7.63
C SER A 108 1.09 14.92 -8.82
N ILE A 109 1.03 15.74 -9.87
CA ILE A 109 1.85 15.62 -11.06
C ILE A 109 2.55 16.96 -11.26
N THR A 110 3.86 16.94 -11.44
CA THR A 110 4.65 18.14 -11.74
C THR A 110 4.33 18.66 -13.15
N PRO A 111 4.69 19.92 -13.47
CA PRO A 111 4.60 20.42 -14.85
C PRO A 111 5.34 19.55 -15.88
N ASP A 112 6.39 18.84 -15.47
CA ASP A 112 7.17 17.93 -16.30
C ASP A 112 6.57 16.51 -16.38
N PHE A 113 5.32 16.32 -15.96
CA PHE A 113 4.60 15.04 -15.94
C PHE A 113 5.21 13.97 -15.01
N GLU A 114 5.92 14.39 -13.96
CA GLU A 114 6.41 13.46 -12.93
C GLU A 114 5.41 13.32 -11.79
N ARG A 115 5.16 12.08 -11.35
CA ARG A 115 4.32 11.83 -10.18
C ARG A 115 5.06 12.27 -8.92
N LYS A 116 4.37 13.00 -8.04
CA LYS A 116 4.81 13.31 -6.68
C LYS A 116 3.89 12.68 -5.66
N GLN A 117 4.50 12.08 -4.64
CA GLN A 117 3.82 11.52 -3.48
C GLN A 117 4.51 12.04 -2.22
N LEU A 118 3.78 12.81 -1.41
CA LEU A 118 4.35 13.45 -0.21
C LEU A 118 3.46 13.15 1.00
N LEU A 119 4.04 12.57 2.04
CA LEU A 119 3.36 12.33 3.32
C LEU A 119 3.34 13.64 4.11
N LEU A 120 2.14 14.20 4.30
CA LEU A 120 1.98 15.47 5.01
C LEU A 120 2.08 15.29 6.52
N CYS A 121 1.39 14.27 7.05
CA CYS A 121 1.53 13.92 8.45
C CYS A 121 1.03 12.51 8.77
N VAL A 122 1.51 12.03 9.91
CA VAL A 122 0.93 10.92 10.68
C VAL A 122 0.73 11.45 12.08
N LYS A 123 -0.52 11.62 12.51
CA LYS A 123 -0.85 12.23 13.80
C LYS A 123 -1.67 11.27 14.66
N PRO A 124 -1.45 11.23 15.98
CA PRO A 124 -2.40 10.64 16.92
C PRO A 124 -3.79 11.24 16.73
N PHE A 125 -4.80 10.37 16.63
CA PHE A 125 -6.20 10.76 16.57
C PHE A 125 -6.86 10.44 17.91
N THR A 126 -6.85 11.40 18.82
CA THR A 126 -7.32 11.20 20.21
C THR A 126 -8.81 11.44 20.40
N ASP A 127 -9.46 12.10 19.44
CA ASP A 127 -10.88 12.40 19.50
C ASP A 127 -11.74 11.20 19.13
N ALA A 128 -13.04 11.30 19.41
CA ALA A 128 -14.00 10.34 18.86
C ALA A 128 -13.92 10.34 17.33
N HIS A 129 -13.90 9.16 16.71
CA HIS A 129 -13.79 8.95 15.25
C HIS A 129 -15.07 9.35 14.49
N THR A 130 -15.66 10.50 14.79
CA THR A 130 -16.85 11.04 14.14
C THR A 130 -16.47 11.74 12.84
N GLY A 131 -17.38 11.76 11.87
CA GLY A 131 -17.13 12.45 10.60
C GLY A 131 -16.80 13.94 10.78
N LEU A 132 -17.38 14.59 11.80
CA LEU A 132 -17.08 15.98 12.15
C LEU A 132 -15.61 16.17 12.56
N ASN A 133 -15.12 15.37 13.52
CA ASN A 133 -13.75 15.49 14.00
C ASN A 133 -12.73 15.14 12.89
N ILE A 134 -13.02 14.10 12.11
CA ILE A 134 -12.21 13.70 10.95
C ILE A 134 -12.13 14.84 9.93
N SER A 135 -13.27 15.49 9.61
CA SER A 135 -13.30 16.64 8.70
C SER A 135 -12.53 17.84 9.25
N ALA A 136 -12.60 18.09 10.56
CA ALA A 136 -11.86 19.18 11.19
C ALA A 136 -10.35 18.95 11.10
N VAL A 137 -9.88 17.74 11.40
CA VAL A 137 -8.46 17.37 11.30
C VAL A 137 -7.96 17.48 9.84
N PHE A 138 -8.77 17.07 8.85
CA PHE A 138 -8.45 17.26 7.44
C PHE A 138 -8.28 18.75 7.10
N SER A 139 -9.27 19.58 7.43
CA SER A 139 -9.24 21.03 7.17
C SER A 139 -8.07 21.73 7.87
N THR A 140 -7.78 21.38 9.13
CA THR A 140 -6.62 21.91 9.86
C THR A 140 -5.32 21.52 9.16
N THR A 141 -5.19 20.27 8.73
CA THR A 141 -3.99 19.81 8.00
C THR A 141 -3.83 20.56 6.69
N LEU A 142 -4.91 20.76 5.91
CA LEU A 142 -4.83 21.58 4.70
C LEU A 142 -4.37 23.01 5.00
N GLY A 143 -4.92 23.64 6.05
CA GLY A 143 -4.53 24.98 6.46
C GLY A 143 -3.07 25.08 6.92
N GLU A 144 -2.53 24.05 7.58
CA GLU A 144 -1.11 24.00 7.98
C GLU A 144 -0.16 24.01 6.77
N TRP A 145 -0.58 23.45 5.64
CA TRP A 145 0.20 23.36 4.40
C TRP A 145 -0.21 24.40 3.35
N GLY A 146 -1.12 25.32 3.68
CA GLY A 146 -1.58 26.36 2.76
C GLY A 146 -2.42 25.86 1.58
N ILE A 147 -3.01 24.68 1.67
CA ILE A 147 -3.77 24.06 0.58
C ILE A 147 -5.26 24.42 0.69
N GLY A 148 -5.83 24.96 -0.39
CA GLY A 148 -7.26 25.24 -0.50
C GLY A 148 -8.10 23.97 -0.73
N LEU A 149 -9.36 23.97 -0.27
CA LEU A 149 -10.29 22.85 -0.52
C LEU A 149 -10.58 22.65 -2.01
N GLU A 150 -10.55 23.74 -2.78
CA GLU A 150 -10.71 23.76 -4.23
C GLU A 150 -9.56 23.10 -4.99
N GLN A 151 -8.39 22.98 -4.36
CA GLN A 151 -7.22 22.29 -4.93
C GLN A 151 -7.27 20.78 -4.70
N VAL A 152 -8.24 20.29 -3.92
CA VAL A 152 -8.44 18.87 -3.67
C VAL A 152 -9.22 18.24 -4.81
N SER A 153 -8.53 17.58 -5.72
CA SER A 153 -9.16 16.91 -6.87
C SER A 153 -9.95 15.66 -6.42
N LEU A 154 -9.38 14.86 -5.51
CA LEU A 154 -10.02 13.64 -5.02
C LEU A 154 -9.45 13.20 -3.67
N LEU A 155 -10.32 12.95 -2.69
CA LEU A 155 -9.97 12.28 -1.43
C LEU A 155 -10.28 10.78 -1.50
N LEU A 156 -9.24 9.95 -1.58
CA LEU A 156 -9.34 8.50 -1.43
C LEU A 156 -9.32 8.14 0.06
N ARG A 157 -10.40 7.48 0.50
CA ARG A 157 -10.63 7.09 1.90
C ARG A 157 -11.08 5.64 2.01
N ASP A 158 -11.09 5.08 3.21
CA ASP A 158 -11.62 3.74 3.43
C ASP A 158 -13.17 3.68 3.33
N GLY A 159 -13.75 2.54 3.70
CA GLY A 159 -15.19 2.29 3.65
C GLY A 159 -15.98 2.75 4.87
N ALA A 160 -15.33 3.31 5.90
CA ALA A 160 -15.99 3.64 7.15
C ALA A 160 -17.03 4.76 6.95
N SER A 161 -18.19 4.63 7.59
CA SER A 161 -19.29 5.59 7.46
C SER A 161 -18.87 7.01 7.88
N ASN A 162 -18.02 7.13 8.90
CA ASN A 162 -17.53 8.42 9.38
C ASN A 162 -16.49 9.04 8.43
N MET A 163 -15.67 8.24 7.74
CA MET A 163 -14.77 8.73 6.70
C MET A 163 -15.55 9.24 5.48
N LYS A 164 -16.62 8.52 5.10
CA LYS A 164 -17.54 8.98 4.06
C LYS A 164 -18.19 10.30 4.44
N LEU A 165 -18.75 10.39 5.65
CA LEU A 165 -19.39 11.60 6.16
C LEU A 165 -18.40 12.78 6.21
N ALA A 166 -17.14 12.55 6.59
CA ALA A 166 -16.11 13.60 6.60
C ALA A 166 -15.89 14.18 5.20
N GLY A 167 -15.77 13.34 4.16
CA GLY A 167 -15.67 13.81 2.78
C GLY A 167 -16.89 14.63 2.33
N GLU A 168 -18.10 14.21 2.72
CA GLU A 168 -19.34 14.94 2.45
C GLU A 168 -19.39 16.31 3.15
N LEU A 169 -18.95 16.38 4.41
CA LEU A 169 -18.89 17.62 5.20
C LEU A 169 -17.86 18.62 4.64
N LEU A 170 -16.72 18.11 4.17
CA LEU A 170 -15.68 18.90 3.49
C LEU A 170 -16.11 19.40 2.12
N LYS A 171 -17.14 18.79 1.52
CA LYS A 171 -17.62 19.05 0.15
C LYS A 171 -16.54 18.86 -0.92
N VAL A 172 -15.59 17.97 -0.67
CA VAL A 172 -14.57 17.56 -1.65
C VAL A 172 -15.00 16.28 -2.35
N PRO A 173 -14.66 16.07 -3.64
CA PRO A 173 -14.86 14.77 -4.27
C PRO A 173 -14.12 13.69 -3.47
N SER A 174 -14.80 12.57 -3.17
CA SER A 174 -14.18 11.46 -2.47
C SER A 174 -14.51 10.11 -3.08
N ALA A 175 -13.56 9.18 -3.00
CA ALA A 175 -13.68 7.82 -3.49
C ALA A 175 -13.36 6.81 -2.39
N HIS A 176 -13.98 5.62 -2.50
CA HIS A 176 -13.71 4.52 -1.60
C HIS A 176 -12.51 3.74 -2.16
N CYS A 177 -11.48 3.54 -1.35
CA CYS A 177 -10.33 2.69 -1.65
C CYS A 177 -10.74 1.34 -2.25
N ALA A 178 -10.25 1.06 -3.46
CA ALA A 178 -10.55 -0.16 -4.19
C ALA A 178 -10.02 -1.41 -3.46
N ALA A 179 -8.83 -1.34 -2.86
CA ALA A 179 -8.27 -2.45 -2.07
C ALA A 179 -9.19 -2.83 -0.90
N HIS A 180 -9.72 -1.82 -0.19
CA HIS A 180 -10.68 -2.05 0.88
C HIS A 180 -11.99 -2.65 0.36
N LYS A 181 -12.53 -2.13 -0.75
CA LYS A 181 -13.71 -2.71 -1.41
C LYS A 181 -13.50 -4.17 -1.79
N LEU A 182 -12.36 -4.51 -2.37
CA LEU A 182 -12.02 -5.90 -2.76
C LEU A 182 -11.94 -6.82 -1.55
N ASN A 183 -11.28 -6.37 -0.48
CA ASN A 183 -11.23 -7.12 0.77
C ASN A 183 -12.65 -7.41 1.31
N LEU A 184 -13.56 -6.43 1.27
CA LEU A 184 -14.96 -6.63 1.67
C LEU A 184 -15.68 -7.62 0.74
N VAL A 185 -15.54 -7.49 -0.59
CA VAL A 185 -16.13 -8.45 -1.55
C VAL A 185 -15.73 -9.87 -1.17
N VAL A 186 -14.43 -10.14 -1.08
CA VAL A 186 -13.93 -11.49 -0.89
C VAL A 186 -14.32 -12.03 0.48
N LYS A 187 -14.18 -11.23 1.54
CA LYS A 187 -14.52 -11.67 2.90
C LYS A 187 -16.00 -11.97 3.07
N ASP A 188 -16.88 -11.12 2.53
CA ASP A 188 -18.33 -11.33 2.62
C ASP A 188 -18.71 -12.61 1.89
N SER A 189 -18.14 -12.85 0.69
CA SER A 189 -18.39 -14.06 -0.10
C SER A 189 -17.86 -15.33 0.58
N ILE A 190 -16.66 -15.30 1.16
CA ILE A 190 -16.11 -16.44 1.90
C ILE A 190 -16.95 -16.74 3.15
N SER A 191 -17.32 -15.70 3.90
CA SER A 191 -18.10 -15.82 5.14
C SER A 191 -19.53 -16.32 4.90
N GLY A 192 -20.12 -15.97 3.75
CA GLY A 192 -21.43 -16.46 3.32
C GLY A 192 -21.45 -17.94 2.94
N HIS A 193 -20.31 -18.52 2.54
CA HIS A 193 -20.24 -19.88 2.02
C HIS A 193 -19.95 -20.93 3.10
N ARG A 194 -21.02 -21.53 3.67
CA ARG A 194 -20.91 -22.51 4.78
C ARG A 194 -19.93 -23.66 4.53
N GLY A 195 -19.94 -24.24 3.33
CA GLY A 195 -19.02 -25.35 3.00
C GLY A 195 -17.55 -24.92 2.99
N LEU A 196 -17.27 -23.68 2.59
CA LEU A 196 -15.90 -23.16 2.57
C LEU A 196 -15.45 -22.81 3.99
N LYS A 197 -16.35 -22.31 4.84
CA LYS A 197 -16.06 -22.11 6.27
C LYS A 197 -15.61 -23.40 6.96
N THR A 198 -16.32 -24.52 6.73
CA THR A 198 -15.91 -25.83 7.26
C THR A 198 -14.52 -26.24 6.76
N ILE A 199 -14.22 -26.02 5.48
CA ILE A 199 -12.90 -26.31 4.90
C ILE A 199 -11.82 -25.44 5.56
N LEU A 200 -12.09 -24.15 5.79
CA LEU A 200 -11.18 -23.24 6.45
C LEU A 200 -10.91 -23.65 7.90
N ASP A 201 -11.93 -24.03 8.65
CA ASP A 201 -11.75 -24.49 10.03
C ASP A 201 -10.90 -25.77 10.10
N LYS A 202 -11.09 -26.71 9.16
CA LYS A 202 -10.22 -27.88 9.01
C LYS A 202 -8.80 -27.50 8.62
N ALA A 203 -8.63 -26.60 7.65
CA ALA A 203 -7.32 -26.10 7.24
C ALA A 203 -6.55 -25.51 8.42
N ARG A 204 -7.18 -24.65 9.23
CA ARG A 204 -6.61 -24.07 10.46
C ARG A 204 -6.23 -25.14 11.48
N SER A 205 -7.06 -26.17 11.64
CA SER A 205 -6.77 -27.32 12.51
C SER A 205 -5.52 -28.09 12.04
N ILE A 206 -5.39 -28.34 10.74
CA ILE A 206 -4.21 -28.98 10.14
C ILE A 206 -2.96 -28.13 10.40
N VAL A 207 -3.01 -26.84 10.05
CA VAL A 207 -1.89 -25.91 10.27
C VAL A 207 -1.50 -25.86 11.74
N GLY A 208 -2.49 -25.73 12.64
CA GLY A 208 -2.30 -25.74 14.09
C GLY A 208 -1.58 -27.00 14.57
N HIS A 209 -2.00 -28.20 14.15
CA HIS A 209 -1.34 -29.45 14.54
C HIS A 209 0.16 -29.46 14.21
N PHE A 210 0.54 -29.00 13.02
CA PHE A 210 1.95 -28.95 12.61
C PHE A 210 2.70 -27.79 13.27
N HIS A 211 2.11 -26.61 13.43
CA HIS A 211 2.78 -25.47 14.08
C HIS A 211 3.11 -25.75 15.55
N HIS A 212 2.26 -26.49 16.28
CA HIS A 212 2.48 -26.80 17.69
C HIS A 212 3.42 -27.99 17.95
N SER A 213 3.91 -28.68 16.92
CA SER A 213 4.76 -29.88 17.10
C SER A 213 5.96 -29.89 16.17
N VAL A 214 7.15 -29.65 16.74
CA VAL A 214 8.45 -29.74 16.04
C VAL A 214 8.64 -31.12 15.39
N THR A 215 8.19 -32.19 16.07
CA THR A 215 8.25 -33.55 15.51
C THR A 215 7.33 -33.71 14.31
N ALA A 216 6.11 -33.17 14.36
CA ALA A 216 5.18 -33.22 13.23
C ALA A 216 5.74 -32.43 12.03
N GLN A 217 6.38 -31.28 12.25
CA GLN A 217 7.04 -30.50 11.19
C GLN A 217 8.19 -31.28 10.53
N ALA A 218 9.04 -31.93 11.33
CA ALA A 218 10.13 -32.74 10.81
C ALA A 218 9.62 -33.93 9.97
N ASN A 219 8.54 -34.57 10.44
CA ASN A 219 7.90 -35.66 9.71
C ASN A 219 7.26 -35.16 8.41
N LEU A 220 6.55 -34.02 8.44
CA LEU A 220 5.98 -33.39 7.25
C LEU A 220 7.07 -33.07 6.22
N LYS A 221 8.19 -32.47 6.66
CA LYS A 221 9.34 -32.16 5.79
C LYS A 221 9.93 -33.43 5.15
N THR A 222 10.02 -34.52 5.92
CA THR A 222 10.47 -35.81 5.40
C THR A 222 9.51 -36.35 4.34
N LEU A 223 8.19 -36.26 4.57
CA LEU A 223 7.17 -36.69 3.61
C LEU A 223 7.19 -35.84 2.34
N GLN A 224 7.35 -34.52 2.47
CA GLN A 224 7.51 -33.60 1.34
C GLN A 224 8.66 -34.04 0.43
N LEU A 225 9.83 -34.34 1.00
CA LEU A 225 10.99 -34.84 0.26
C LEU A 225 10.72 -36.20 -0.40
N GLN A 226 10.07 -37.13 0.30
CA GLN A 226 9.74 -38.45 -0.24
C GLN A 226 8.77 -38.38 -1.42
N LEU A 227 7.77 -37.50 -1.33
CA LEU A 227 6.73 -37.30 -2.36
C LEU A 227 7.16 -36.31 -3.45
N LYS A 228 8.37 -35.75 -3.36
CA LYS A 228 8.88 -34.71 -4.27
C LYS A 228 7.98 -33.46 -4.31
N LEU A 229 7.34 -33.14 -3.20
CA LEU A 229 6.58 -31.91 -3.03
C LEU A 229 7.51 -30.76 -2.61
N PRO A 230 7.13 -29.50 -2.88
CA PRO A 230 7.84 -28.35 -2.32
C PRO A 230 7.93 -28.42 -0.79
N THR A 231 9.11 -28.13 -0.25
CA THR A 231 9.38 -28.23 1.21
C THR A 231 8.99 -26.97 1.96
N HIS A 232 7.78 -26.48 1.68
CA HIS A 232 7.29 -25.24 2.24
C HIS A 232 6.68 -25.42 3.63
N SER A 233 6.82 -24.40 4.48
CA SER A 233 6.11 -24.32 5.75
C SER A 233 4.62 -24.06 5.53
N LEU A 234 3.79 -24.58 6.45
CA LEU A 234 2.36 -24.29 6.44
C LEU A 234 2.09 -22.84 6.84
N VAL A 235 1.06 -22.25 6.23
CA VAL A 235 0.67 -20.85 6.41
C VAL A 235 -0.66 -20.81 7.17
N GLN A 236 -0.72 -20.05 8.26
CA GLN A 236 -1.95 -19.79 9.00
C GLN A 236 -2.59 -18.51 8.46
N ASP A 237 -3.91 -18.52 8.25
CA ASP A 237 -4.61 -17.31 7.84
C ASP A 237 -4.81 -16.33 9.01
N VAL A 238 -4.96 -15.06 8.64
CA VAL A 238 -5.26 -13.93 9.51
C VAL A 238 -6.63 -13.42 9.11
N ASP A 239 -7.59 -13.48 10.03
CA ASP A 239 -9.01 -13.15 9.75
C ASP A 239 -9.20 -11.72 9.18
N THR A 240 -8.28 -10.79 9.47
CA THR A 240 -8.34 -9.43 8.96
C THR A 240 -7.90 -9.28 7.50
N ARG A 241 -7.27 -10.29 6.88
CA ARG A 241 -6.68 -10.20 5.52
C ARG A 241 -7.01 -11.41 4.65
N TRP A 242 -7.87 -11.21 3.65
CA TRP A 242 -8.32 -12.29 2.78
C TRP A 242 -7.17 -12.97 1.98
N ASN A 243 -6.10 -12.24 1.66
CA ASN A 243 -4.90 -12.76 0.99
C ASN A 243 -4.28 -13.95 1.76
N SER A 244 -4.26 -13.86 3.10
CA SER A 244 -3.71 -14.92 3.95
C SER A 244 -4.56 -16.20 3.91
N THR A 245 -5.89 -16.06 3.75
CA THR A 245 -6.81 -17.18 3.55
C THR A 245 -6.52 -17.90 2.22
N LEU A 246 -6.29 -17.15 1.14
CA LEU A 246 -5.90 -17.71 -0.16
C LEU A 246 -4.56 -18.45 -0.07
N ALA A 247 -3.56 -17.84 0.57
CA ALA A 247 -2.24 -18.45 0.79
C ALA A 247 -2.32 -19.77 1.58
N MET A 248 -3.13 -19.79 2.66
CA MET A 248 -3.38 -21.01 3.44
C MET A 248 -4.04 -22.10 2.57
N LEU A 249 -5.10 -21.78 1.83
CA LEU A 249 -5.79 -22.76 0.98
C LEU A 249 -4.87 -23.34 -0.10
N ARG A 250 -4.07 -22.50 -0.77
CA ARG A 250 -3.06 -22.96 -1.74
C ARG A 250 -2.06 -23.92 -1.09
N ARG A 251 -1.54 -23.56 0.09
CA ARG A 251 -0.59 -24.40 0.82
C ARG A 251 -1.20 -25.73 1.25
N ILE A 252 -2.45 -25.73 1.70
CA ILE A 252 -3.16 -26.97 2.07
C ILE A 252 -3.35 -27.87 0.84
N ASN A 253 -3.76 -27.30 -0.29
CA ASN A 253 -3.98 -28.06 -1.52
C ASN A 253 -2.65 -28.58 -2.11
N GLU A 254 -1.55 -27.84 -1.99
CA GLU A 254 -0.20 -28.27 -2.40
C GLU A 254 0.30 -29.49 -1.60
N GLN A 255 -0.05 -29.55 -0.32
CA GLN A 255 0.49 -30.51 0.64
C GLN A 255 -0.47 -31.68 0.95
N GLU A 256 -1.59 -31.77 0.21
CA GLU A 256 -2.67 -32.73 0.42
C GLU A 256 -2.18 -34.18 0.50
N GLU A 257 -1.32 -34.60 -0.44
CA GLU A 257 -0.79 -35.96 -0.48
C GLU A 257 0.09 -36.26 0.74
N ALA A 258 0.91 -35.29 1.18
CA ALA A 258 1.72 -35.44 2.38
C ALA A 258 0.86 -35.61 3.63
N PHE A 259 -0.27 -34.87 3.74
CA PHE A 259 -1.20 -35.04 4.86
C PHE A 259 -1.89 -36.40 4.85
N SER A 260 -2.27 -36.90 3.67
CA SER A 260 -2.86 -38.22 3.51
C SER A 260 -1.90 -39.31 3.99
N VAL A 261 -0.64 -39.28 3.55
CA VAL A 261 0.39 -40.23 4.01
C VAL A 261 0.68 -40.07 5.49
N TYR A 262 0.79 -38.83 5.99
CA TYR A 262 1.03 -38.55 7.41
C TYR A 262 -0.05 -39.17 8.29
N ARG A 263 -1.33 -39.01 7.91
CA ARG A 263 -2.48 -39.57 8.62
C ARG A 263 -2.43 -41.10 8.74
N THR A 264 -1.85 -41.80 7.76
CA THR A 264 -1.69 -43.26 7.81
C THR A 264 -0.56 -43.73 8.72
N ARG A 265 0.50 -42.94 8.88
CA ARG A 265 1.73 -43.30 9.61
C ARG A 265 1.76 -42.81 11.06
N HIS A 266 0.95 -41.81 11.40
CA HIS A 266 0.97 -41.12 12.68
C HIS A 266 -0.44 -41.02 13.30
N ARG A 267 -0.56 -40.24 14.38
CA ARG A 267 -1.86 -39.99 15.04
C ARG A 267 -2.87 -39.47 14.01
N PRO A 268 -4.12 -39.96 14.01
CA PRO A 268 -5.14 -39.47 13.09
C PRO A 268 -5.31 -37.96 13.25
N ILE A 269 -5.04 -37.24 12.17
CA ILE A 269 -5.43 -35.83 12.03
C ILE A 269 -6.65 -35.77 11.11
N GLU A 270 -7.51 -34.80 11.36
CA GLU A 270 -8.57 -34.49 10.42
C GLU A 270 -7.95 -33.83 9.18
N ILE A 271 -8.31 -34.34 7.99
CA ILE A 271 -7.87 -33.80 6.70
C ILE A 271 -9.10 -33.52 5.83
N LEU A 272 -8.92 -32.74 4.78
CA LEU A 272 -9.97 -32.53 3.79
C LEU A 272 -10.31 -33.86 3.10
N THR A 273 -11.59 -34.08 2.86
CA THR A 273 -12.09 -35.14 1.96
C THR A 273 -11.85 -34.77 0.50
N ASP A 274 -11.91 -35.73 -0.42
CA ASP A 274 -11.72 -35.48 -1.85
C ASP A 274 -12.68 -34.40 -2.40
N ASN A 275 -13.94 -34.40 -1.95
CA ASN A 275 -14.91 -33.37 -2.33
C ASN A 275 -14.59 -31.99 -1.73
N GLU A 276 -14.14 -31.94 -0.47
CA GLU A 276 -13.69 -30.69 0.17
C GLU A 276 -12.42 -30.13 -0.48
N SER A 277 -11.51 -31.01 -0.89
CA SER A 277 -10.31 -30.66 -1.65
C SER A 277 -10.64 -30.09 -3.04
N ASP A 278 -11.58 -30.72 -3.77
CA ASP A 278 -12.07 -30.21 -5.05
C ASP A 278 -12.71 -28.81 -4.90
N VAL A 279 -13.58 -28.64 -3.90
CA VAL A 279 -14.17 -27.33 -3.55
C VAL A 279 -13.09 -26.29 -3.21
N SER A 280 -12.09 -26.67 -2.41
CA SER A 280 -10.95 -25.82 -2.05
C SER A 280 -10.17 -25.36 -3.28
N LYS A 281 -9.82 -26.28 -4.18
CA LYS A 281 -9.08 -26.00 -5.42
C LYS A 281 -9.86 -25.07 -6.35
N LYS A 282 -11.18 -25.28 -6.48
CA LYS A 282 -12.03 -24.40 -7.28
C LYS A 282 -12.19 -23.01 -6.64
N ALA A 283 -12.31 -22.93 -5.31
CA ALA A 283 -12.35 -21.66 -4.60
C ALA A 283 -11.04 -20.86 -4.80
N VAL A 284 -9.87 -21.51 -4.72
CA VAL A 284 -8.57 -20.87 -5.03
C VAL A 284 -8.56 -20.26 -6.43
N LYS A 285 -9.04 -20.98 -7.46
CA LYS A 285 -9.13 -20.47 -8.84
C LYS A 285 -10.04 -19.25 -9.00
N LEU A 286 -11.15 -19.20 -8.25
CA LEU A 286 -12.02 -18.02 -8.25
C LEU A 286 -11.37 -16.81 -7.58
N LEU A 287 -10.60 -17.04 -6.51
CA LEU A 287 -10.00 -15.99 -5.70
C LEU A 287 -8.69 -15.43 -6.29
N GLU A 288 -8.01 -16.18 -7.15
CA GLU A 288 -6.76 -15.79 -7.82
C GLU A 288 -6.83 -14.41 -8.48
N ILE A 289 -7.92 -14.11 -9.19
CA ILE A 289 -8.04 -12.82 -9.89
C ILE A 289 -8.11 -11.62 -8.93
N PHE A 290 -8.62 -11.83 -7.72
CA PHE A 290 -8.67 -10.79 -6.68
C PHE A 290 -7.29 -10.50 -6.10
N GLU A 291 -6.37 -11.46 -6.13
CA GLU A 291 -4.99 -11.28 -5.64
C GLU A 291 -4.24 -10.42 -6.65
N VAL A 292 -4.36 -10.75 -7.93
CA VAL A 292 -3.85 -9.92 -9.03
C VAL A 292 -4.40 -8.49 -8.93
N PHE A 293 -5.70 -8.35 -8.70
CA PHE A 293 -6.32 -7.03 -8.55
C PHE A 293 -5.80 -6.30 -7.31
N THR A 294 -5.72 -6.97 -6.17
CA THR A 294 -5.21 -6.37 -4.93
C THR A 294 -3.77 -5.93 -5.10
N LEU A 295 -2.91 -6.76 -5.70
CA LEU A 295 -1.52 -6.41 -5.97
C LEU A 295 -1.43 -5.18 -6.87
N GLU A 296 -2.18 -5.12 -7.97
CA GLU A 296 -2.14 -3.98 -8.89
C GLU A 296 -2.55 -2.66 -8.22
N VAL A 297 -3.61 -2.66 -7.41
CA VAL A 297 -4.06 -1.43 -6.70
C VAL A 297 -3.20 -1.07 -5.50
N SER A 298 -2.32 -1.97 -5.05
CA SER A 298 -1.44 -1.75 -3.91
C SER A 298 -0.05 -1.26 -4.30
N ARG A 299 0.27 -1.20 -5.60
CA ARG A 299 1.54 -0.68 -6.09
C ARG A 299 1.70 0.79 -5.71
N GLU A 300 2.93 1.21 -5.45
CA GLU A 300 3.26 2.64 -5.26
C GLU A 300 2.86 3.48 -6.49
N THR A 301 3.00 2.91 -7.68
CA THR A 301 2.61 3.54 -8.95
C THR A 301 1.16 3.28 -9.34
N ALA A 302 0.33 2.70 -8.45
CA ALA A 302 -1.06 2.38 -8.77
C ALA A 302 -1.82 3.63 -9.24
N SER A 303 -2.78 3.41 -10.13
CA SER A 303 -3.60 4.46 -10.73
C SER A 303 -5.06 4.04 -10.73
N ILE A 304 -5.96 5.01 -10.53
CA ILE A 304 -7.40 4.78 -10.63
C ILE A 304 -7.82 4.35 -12.05
N SER A 305 -6.98 4.57 -13.06
CA SER A 305 -7.18 4.11 -14.44
C SER A 305 -7.29 2.58 -14.57
N CYS A 306 -6.68 1.82 -13.64
CA CYS A 306 -6.73 0.36 -13.68
C CYS A 306 -8.03 -0.21 -13.10
N ILE A 307 -8.82 0.57 -12.34
CA ILE A 307 -9.96 0.03 -11.57
C ILE A 307 -11.06 -0.53 -12.47
N LEU A 308 -11.50 0.23 -13.48
CA LEU A 308 -12.58 -0.22 -14.38
C LEU A 308 -12.17 -1.44 -15.22
N PRO A 309 -10.97 -1.46 -15.86
CA PRO A 309 -10.46 -2.65 -16.53
C PRO A 309 -10.41 -3.86 -15.60
N MET A 310 -9.86 -3.71 -14.39
CA MET A 310 -9.70 -4.82 -13.46
C MET A 310 -11.03 -5.37 -12.95
N VAL A 311 -12.04 -4.52 -12.72
CA VAL A 311 -13.39 -4.98 -12.40
C VAL A 311 -13.97 -5.79 -13.57
N LYS A 312 -13.83 -5.32 -14.81
CA LYS A 312 -14.34 -6.01 -16.00
C LYS A 312 -13.65 -7.37 -16.19
N VAL A 313 -12.32 -7.40 -16.16
CA VAL A 313 -11.53 -8.64 -16.27
C VAL A 313 -11.87 -9.62 -15.14
N SER A 314 -12.08 -9.13 -13.91
CA SER A 314 -12.47 -9.99 -12.78
C SER A 314 -13.83 -10.63 -13.01
N LEU A 315 -14.82 -9.87 -13.51
CA LEU A 315 -16.15 -10.40 -13.83
C LEU A 315 -16.10 -11.45 -14.95
N GLU A 316 -15.31 -11.20 -16.00
CA GLU A 316 -15.12 -12.15 -17.11
C GLU A 316 -14.42 -13.44 -16.64
N HIS A 317 -13.37 -13.32 -15.81
CA HIS A 317 -12.67 -14.48 -15.22
C HIS A 317 -13.63 -15.35 -14.41
N LEU A 318 -14.44 -14.74 -13.53
CA LEU A 318 -15.39 -15.47 -12.70
C LEU A 318 -16.42 -16.27 -13.50
N GLN A 319 -16.76 -15.81 -14.71
CA GLN A 319 -17.68 -16.53 -15.61
C GLN A 319 -17.03 -17.73 -16.31
N GLN A 320 -15.71 -17.72 -16.48
CA GLN A 320 -14.96 -18.77 -17.19
C GLN A 320 -14.53 -19.92 -16.29
N VAL A 321 -14.44 -19.70 -14.98
CA VAL A 321 -14.01 -20.73 -14.02
C VAL A 321 -15.15 -21.73 -13.76
N ASP A 322 -14.83 -23.03 -13.84
CA ASP A 322 -15.75 -24.09 -13.40
C ASP A 322 -16.09 -23.93 -11.92
N CYS A 323 -17.38 -23.74 -11.64
CA CYS A 323 -17.90 -23.49 -10.32
C CYS A 323 -18.83 -24.60 -9.82
N PHE A 324 -18.83 -25.79 -10.45
CA PHE A 324 -19.66 -26.89 -9.96
C PHE A 324 -19.32 -27.22 -8.50
N GLY A 325 -20.32 -27.16 -7.62
CA GLY A 325 -20.16 -27.33 -6.17
C GLY A 325 -19.85 -26.04 -5.39
N ILE A 326 -19.56 -24.93 -6.07
CA ILE A 326 -19.25 -23.62 -5.47
C ILE A 326 -19.94 -22.43 -6.16
N THR A 327 -21.04 -22.67 -6.89
CA THR A 327 -21.76 -21.65 -7.65
C THR A 327 -22.15 -20.45 -6.79
N TYR A 328 -22.59 -20.68 -5.55
CA TYR A 328 -22.94 -19.61 -4.62
C TYR A 328 -21.76 -18.67 -4.31
N LEU A 329 -20.54 -19.21 -4.17
CA LEU A 329 -19.34 -18.40 -3.94
C LEU A 329 -19.09 -17.49 -5.15
N ARG A 330 -19.12 -18.04 -6.37
CA ARG A 330 -18.97 -17.25 -7.60
C ARG A 330 -20.03 -16.17 -7.71
N ASP A 331 -21.29 -16.51 -7.48
CA ASP A 331 -22.40 -15.57 -7.62
C ASP A 331 -22.33 -14.43 -6.60
N ASP A 332 -21.91 -14.72 -5.36
CA ASP A 332 -21.66 -13.70 -4.34
C ASP A 332 -20.46 -12.81 -4.68
N LEU A 333 -19.38 -13.37 -5.24
CA LEU A 333 -18.22 -12.60 -5.70
C LEU A 333 -18.61 -11.65 -6.86
N VAL A 334 -19.36 -12.15 -7.84
CA VAL A 334 -19.88 -11.36 -8.98
C VAL A 334 -20.80 -10.24 -8.49
N LYS A 335 -21.73 -10.58 -7.58
CA LYS A 335 -22.64 -9.60 -6.96
C LYS A 335 -21.86 -8.55 -6.18
N GLY A 336 -20.89 -8.96 -5.36
CA GLY A 336 -20.05 -8.09 -4.56
C GLY A 336 -19.27 -7.10 -5.43
N LEU A 337 -18.58 -7.58 -6.48
CA LEU A 337 -17.88 -6.73 -7.44
C LEU A 337 -18.84 -5.74 -8.13
N THR A 338 -19.97 -6.24 -8.63
CA THR A 338 -20.92 -5.41 -9.38
C THR A 338 -21.54 -4.31 -8.52
N GLN A 339 -21.93 -4.64 -7.29
CA GLN A 339 -22.57 -3.69 -6.37
C GLN A 339 -21.58 -2.72 -5.74
N ARG A 340 -20.41 -3.20 -5.28
CA ARG A 340 -19.45 -2.33 -4.59
C ARG A 340 -18.70 -1.40 -5.55
N PHE A 341 -18.57 -1.75 -6.83
CA PHE A 341 -17.92 -0.93 -7.85
C PHE A 341 -18.90 -0.21 -8.80
N SER A 342 -20.18 -0.10 -8.43
CA SER A 342 -21.19 0.55 -9.27
C SER A 342 -20.95 2.05 -9.45
N ASP A 343 -20.37 2.70 -8.44
CA ASP A 343 -20.16 4.15 -8.41
C ASP A 343 -18.97 4.53 -9.29
N GLU A 344 -17.91 3.72 -9.28
CA GLU A 344 -16.74 3.89 -10.14
C GLU A 344 -17.12 3.88 -11.62
N LYS A 345 -18.08 3.04 -12.01
CA LYS A 345 -18.57 2.97 -13.39
C LYS A 345 -19.23 4.26 -13.87
N LYS A 346 -19.65 5.13 -12.95
CA LYS A 346 -20.29 6.44 -13.21
C LYS A 346 -19.41 7.62 -12.80
N SER A 347 -18.24 7.34 -12.22
CA SER A 347 -17.36 8.35 -11.66
C SER A 347 -16.57 9.01 -12.77
N HIS A 348 -16.70 10.34 -12.88
CA HIS A 348 -15.91 11.16 -13.80
C HIS A 348 -14.40 10.85 -13.72
N HIS A 349 -13.85 10.85 -12.50
CA HIS A 349 -12.42 10.57 -12.26
C HIS A 349 -11.97 9.21 -12.81
N HIS A 350 -12.73 8.15 -12.54
CA HIS A 350 -12.36 6.80 -12.97
C HIS A 350 -12.48 6.64 -14.49
N ILE A 351 -13.53 7.19 -15.09
CA ILE A 351 -13.76 7.10 -16.54
C ILE A 351 -12.69 7.89 -17.29
N VAL A 352 -12.46 9.16 -16.92
CA VAL A 352 -11.45 10.00 -17.60
C VAL A 352 -10.05 9.41 -17.42
N ALA A 353 -9.66 9.00 -16.21
CA ALA A 353 -8.36 8.39 -15.99
C ALA A 353 -8.17 7.10 -16.80
N THR A 354 -9.18 6.23 -16.87
CA THR A 354 -9.12 4.98 -17.67
C THR A 354 -9.00 5.29 -19.16
N MET A 355 -9.74 6.29 -19.65
CA MET A 355 -9.70 6.71 -21.05
C MET A 355 -8.33 7.28 -21.45
N LEU A 356 -7.73 8.10 -20.59
CA LEU A 356 -6.43 8.73 -20.84
C LEU A 356 -5.27 7.74 -20.73
N ASP A 357 -5.48 6.56 -20.14
CA ASP A 357 -4.48 5.52 -20.05
C ASP A 357 -4.28 4.82 -21.41
N PRO A 358 -3.10 4.93 -22.05
CA PRO A 358 -2.86 4.37 -23.37
C PRO A 358 -3.03 2.85 -23.46
N ARG A 359 -2.96 2.15 -22.31
CA ARG A 359 -3.12 0.69 -22.19
C ARG A 359 -4.58 0.26 -22.33
N PHE A 360 -5.53 1.13 -21.99
CA PHE A 360 -6.95 0.77 -21.88
C PHE A 360 -7.84 1.54 -22.86
N ARG A 361 -7.60 2.85 -23.02
CA ARG A 361 -8.33 3.73 -23.93
C ARG A 361 -9.85 3.53 -23.76
N LEU A 362 -10.55 3.14 -24.82
CA LEU A 362 -12.00 2.92 -24.80
C LEU A 362 -12.42 1.45 -24.74
N ASP A 363 -11.47 0.51 -24.64
CA ASP A 363 -11.70 -0.92 -24.85
C ASP A 363 -12.48 -1.58 -23.69
N PHE A 364 -12.37 -0.99 -22.49
CA PHE A 364 -13.00 -1.51 -21.27
C PHE A 364 -14.35 -0.87 -20.95
N PHE A 365 -14.79 0.09 -21.74
CA PHE A 365 -16.07 0.77 -21.53
C PHE A 365 -17.25 0.05 -22.18
N ASP A 366 -18.43 0.20 -21.60
CA ASP A 366 -19.69 0.00 -22.31
C ASP A 366 -20.02 1.23 -23.20
N GLU A 367 -21.15 1.18 -23.91
CA GLU A 367 -21.54 2.25 -24.83
C GLU A 367 -21.85 3.57 -24.12
N GLU A 368 -22.50 3.52 -22.96
CA GLU A 368 -22.83 4.70 -22.15
C GLU A 368 -21.55 5.37 -21.65
N GLN A 369 -20.62 4.57 -21.11
CA GLN A 369 -19.33 5.02 -20.63
C GLN A 369 -18.46 5.60 -21.76
N ARG A 370 -18.47 5.01 -22.95
CA ARG A 370 -17.75 5.59 -24.12
C ARG A 370 -18.28 6.96 -24.49
N ASN A 371 -19.60 7.14 -24.49
CA ASN A 371 -20.23 8.41 -24.82
C ASN A 371 -19.92 9.47 -23.77
N PHE A 372 -20.02 9.09 -22.48
CA PHE A 372 -19.64 9.96 -21.37
C PHE A 372 -18.16 10.36 -21.44
N ALA A 373 -17.24 9.40 -21.60
CA ALA A 373 -15.80 9.66 -21.69
C ALA A 373 -15.44 10.64 -22.80
N LYS A 374 -16.03 10.45 -24.00
CA LYS A 374 -15.84 11.37 -25.13
C LYS A 374 -16.37 12.77 -24.85
N ALA A 375 -17.55 12.88 -24.22
CA ALA A 375 -18.13 14.18 -23.87
C ALA A 375 -17.23 14.95 -22.88
N GLU A 376 -16.69 14.26 -21.87
CA GLU A 376 -15.76 14.84 -20.91
C GLU A 376 -14.44 15.26 -21.55
N LEU A 377 -13.88 14.46 -22.48
CA LEU A 377 -12.68 14.85 -23.21
C LEU A 377 -12.89 16.14 -24.00
N VAL A 378 -14.01 16.23 -24.73
CA VAL A 378 -14.35 17.43 -25.51
C VAL A 378 -14.52 18.64 -24.59
N LYS A 379 -15.15 18.46 -23.42
CA LYS A 379 -15.31 19.53 -22.43
C LYS A 379 -13.95 20.02 -21.93
N ALA A 380 -13.07 19.13 -21.49
CA ALA A 380 -11.73 19.47 -21.01
C ALA A 380 -10.88 20.16 -22.10
N MET A 381 -10.92 19.66 -23.34
CA MET A 381 -10.24 20.29 -24.47
C MET A 381 -10.73 21.72 -24.72
N ASN A 382 -12.04 21.96 -24.64
CA ASN A 382 -12.61 23.29 -24.83
C ASN A 382 -12.24 24.26 -23.69
N GLU A 383 -12.10 23.77 -22.45
CA GLU A 383 -11.63 24.57 -21.31
C GLU A 383 -10.17 24.99 -21.51
N ILE A 384 -9.28 24.05 -21.86
CA ILE A 384 -7.87 24.34 -22.17
C ILE A 384 -7.74 25.35 -23.31
N LEU A 385 -8.53 25.18 -24.38
CA LEU A 385 -8.53 26.12 -25.52
C LEU A 385 -8.98 27.53 -25.12
N ARG A 386 -9.90 27.67 -24.16
CA ARG A 386 -10.33 28.99 -23.66
C ARG A 386 -9.25 29.65 -22.82
N GLU A 387 -8.57 28.89 -21.97
CA GLU A 387 -7.48 29.39 -21.13
C GLU A 387 -6.27 29.85 -21.96
N THR A 388 -5.94 29.11 -23.03
CA THR A 388 -4.87 29.47 -23.98
C THR A 388 -5.25 30.61 -24.95
N SER A 389 -6.53 30.95 -25.06
CA SER A 389 -7.02 32.05 -25.92
C SER A 389 -7.11 33.41 -25.20
N LEU A 390 -6.80 33.47 -23.91
CA LEU A 390 -6.72 34.72 -23.15
C LEU A 390 -5.32 35.35 -23.36
N PRO A 391 -5.22 36.65 -23.71
CA PRO A 391 -3.92 37.27 -23.94
C PRO A 391 -3.14 37.37 -22.62
N THR A 392 -1.97 36.73 -22.58
CA THR A 392 -0.95 36.93 -21.55
C THR A 392 -0.49 38.38 -21.59
N VAL A 393 -0.72 39.13 -20.52
CA VAL A 393 -0.10 40.43 -20.31
C VAL A 393 1.35 40.16 -19.91
N ASP A 394 2.27 40.42 -20.84
CA ASP A 394 3.71 40.31 -20.65
C ASP A 394 4.19 41.15 -19.45
N GLY A 395 4.97 40.51 -18.60
CA GLY A 395 5.83 41.15 -17.62
C GLY A 395 7.22 40.55 -17.75
N ASP A 396 8.03 41.15 -18.62
CA ASP A 396 9.46 40.87 -18.80
C ASP A 396 10.19 40.78 -17.47
N THR A 397 10.97 39.72 -17.26
CA THR A 397 12.32 39.83 -16.68
C THR A 397 13.16 38.64 -17.14
N ALA A 398 14.19 38.95 -17.93
CA ALA A 398 15.27 38.05 -18.31
C ALA A 398 16.20 37.81 -17.12
N ILE A 399 16.58 36.54 -16.84
CA ILE A 399 17.78 36.19 -16.07
C ILE A 399 18.39 34.89 -16.61
N ASP A 400 19.66 35.04 -17.01
CA ASP A 400 20.81 34.12 -17.15
C ASP A 400 20.63 32.59 -17.18
N GLU A 401 21.19 32.02 -18.25
CA GLU A 401 21.83 30.69 -18.27
C GLU A 401 23.14 30.74 -17.47
N ASP A 402 23.27 29.89 -16.44
CA ASP A 402 24.40 28.95 -16.22
C ASP A 402 24.39 28.46 -14.75
N LEU A 403 24.59 27.15 -14.56
CA LEU A 403 25.23 26.44 -13.44
C LEU A 403 24.72 24.99 -13.31
N SER A 404 25.40 24.13 -14.05
CA SER A 404 25.96 22.82 -13.67
C SER A 404 25.37 22.02 -12.48
N ASP A 405 24.96 20.78 -12.80
CA ASP A 405 25.23 19.50 -12.11
C ASP A 405 25.24 19.45 -10.57
N VAL A 406 24.21 18.81 -10.00
CA VAL A 406 24.36 17.64 -9.11
C VAL A 406 23.14 16.72 -9.28
N SER A 407 23.28 15.65 -10.04
CA SER A 407 22.37 14.52 -10.04
C SER A 407 22.56 13.69 -8.76
N ILE A 408 21.49 13.51 -7.98
CA ILE A 408 21.43 12.51 -6.92
C ILE A 408 20.40 11.48 -7.37
N GLU A 409 20.89 10.39 -7.96
CA GLU A 409 20.12 9.17 -8.13
C GLU A 409 19.72 8.65 -6.74
N THR A 410 18.43 8.66 -6.45
CA THR A 410 17.86 7.87 -5.36
C THR A 410 17.07 6.73 -5.98
N GLU A 411 17.72 5.59 -6.19
CA GLU A 411 17.01 4.32 -6.28
C GLU A 411 16.38 4.03 -4.90
N PRO A 412 15.06 3.75 -4.83
CA PRO A 412 14.48 3.25 -3.60
C PRO A 412 14.90 1.78 -3.41
N PRO A 413 15.21 1.34 -2.17
CA PRO A 413 15.49 -0.05 -1.90
C PRO A 413 14.23 -0.88 -2.13
N VAL A 414 14.37 -1.97 -2.90
CA VAL A 414 13.37 -3.04 -2.99
C VAL A 414 13.23 -3.65 -1.60
N ARG A 415 12.24 -3.20 -0.83
CA ARG A 415 11.75 -3.89 0.36
C ARG A 415 10.53 -4.71 -0.07
N GLU A 416 10.55 -6.00 0.25
CA GLU A 416 9.35 -6.84 0.26
C GLU A 416 8.37 -6.27 1.28
N VAL A 417 7.51 -5.36 0.82
CA VAL A 417 6.34 -4.91 1.57
C VAL A 417 5.27 -5.97 1.35
N PHE A 418 4.91 -6.69 2.39
CA PHE A 418 3.65 -7.43 2.42
C PHE A 418 2.52 -6.40 2.35
N TYR A 419 2.00 -6.17 1.14
CA TYR A 419 0.85 -5.30 0.91
C TYR A 419 -0.43 -5.97 1.43
N PHE A 420 -1.21 -5.18 2.17
CA PHE A 420 -2.57 -5.41 2.70
C PHE A 420 -2.90 -6.71 3.45
#